data_AF-A0A1G4PVH9-F1
#
_entry.id   AF-A0A1G4PVH9-F1
#
_cell.length_a   1.000
_cell.length_b   1.000
_cell.length_c   1.000
_cell.angle_alpha   90.00
_cell.angle_beta   90.00
_cell.angle_gamma   90.00
#
_symmetry.space_group_name_H-M   'P 1'
#
loop_
_entity.id
_entity.type
_entity.pdbx_description
1 polymer ?
#
loop_
_entity_poly.entity_id
_entity_poly.type
_entity_poly.pdbx_seq_one_letter_code
_entity_poly.pdbx_strand_id
1 'polypeptide(L)'
;MTDNLITYLIINNLTLIHFVGFEDIKIKNNAILIKKYVIITITSLLIYSISFYLYKLLEKNNLLFLMPIFYVTLIYVLILLFKVLNDIFIIYNIKSNYSNDFMLSSSSLIAITFFALDKNNGFFEGLEILILSTLGVLITLMSITSIKKNFDKNPKINILENEPIYFFIMFIISLIPNIIILIYNH
;
A
#
# COMPACT_ATOMS: atom_id res chain seq x y z
N MET A 1 -1.91 -7.06 -24.84
CA MET A 1 -2.25 -7.58 -23.50
C MET A 1 -1.25 -7.13 -22.43
N THR A 2 0.05 -7.16 -22.71
CA THR A 2 1.13 -6.63 -21.83
C THR A 2 1.03 -5.12 -21.55
N ASP A 3 0.55 -4.33 -22.53
CA ASP A 3 0.46 -2.86 -22.41
C ASP A 3 -0.54 -2.40 -21.34
N ASN A 4 -1.59 -3.18 -21.06
CA ASN A 4 -2.53 -2.88 -19.99
C ASN A 4 -1.93 -3.09 -18.61
N LEU A 5 -1.08 -4.11 -18.43
CA LEU A 5 -0.55 -4.47 -17.11
C LEU A 5 0.49 -3.45 -16.63
N ILE A 6 1.36 -2.99 -17.53
CA ILE A 6 2.35 -1.93 -17.25
C ILE A 6 1.65 -0.60 -17.00
N THR A 7 0.62 -0.28 -17.78
CA THR A 7 -0.15 0.95 -17.61
C THR A 7 -0.92 0.94 -16.28
N TYR A 8 -1.60 -0.16 -15.94
CA TYR A 8 -2.18 -0.37 -14.62
C TYR A 8 -1.14 -0.25 -13.52
N LEU A 9 0.03 -0.87 -13.68
CA LEU A 9 1.11 -0.78 -12.72
C LEU A 9 1.57 0.65 -12.45
N ILE A 10 1.77 1.44 -13.51
CA ILE A 10 2.19 2.83 -13.41
C ILE A 10 1.09 3.65 -12.74
N ILE A 11 -0.15 3.50 -13.19
CA ILE A 11 -1.30 4.24 -12.65
C ILE A 11 -1.52 3.90 -11.18
N ASN A 12 -1.59 2.61 -10.86
CA ASN A 12 -1.85 2.10 -9.51
C ASN A 12 -0.76 2.55 -8.56
N ASN A 13 0.51 2.38 -8.93
CA ASN A 13 1.62 2.78 -8.07
C ASN A 13 1.59 4.28 -7.80
N LEU A 14 1.30 5.11 -8.82
CA LEU A 14 1.24 6.56 -8.66
C LEU A 14 0.01 7.02 -7.86
N THR A 15 -1.16 6.40 -8.04
CA THR A 15 -2.33 6.66 -7.18
C THR A 15 -2.13 6.17 -5.76
N LEU A 16 -1.50 5.01 -5.58
CA LEU A 16 -1.18 4.48 -4.27
C LEU A 16 -0.22 5.43 -3.57
N ILE A 17 0.85 5.86 -4.21
CA ILE A 17 1.77 6.86 -3.66
C ILE A 17 1.04 8.15 -3.21
N HIS A 18 0.00 8.59 -3.94
CA HIS A 18 -0.83 9.75 -3.56
C HIS A 18 -1.66 9.51 -2.28
N PHE A 19 -2.22 8.32 -2.08
CA PHE A 19 -3.03 7.99 -0.90
C PHE A 19 -2.25 7.40 0.28
N VAL A 20 -1.11 6.78 -0.01
CA VAL A 20 -0.34 5.90 0.88
C VAL A 20 0.98 6.55 1.33
N GLY A 21 1.60 7.32 0.45
CA GLY A 21 2.98 7.76 0.62
C GLY A 21 3.20 8.64 1.86
N PHE A 22 2.23 9.43 2.30
CA PHE A 22 2.46 10.49 3.29
C PHE A 22 3.02 10.03 4.64
N GLU A 23 2.53 8.92 5.19
CA GLU A 23 3.08 8.38 6.44
C GLU A 23 4.41 7.65 6.20
N ASP A 24 4.51 6.91 5.10
CA ASP A 24 5.63 6.01 4.85
C ASP A 24 6.89 6.74 4.33
N ILE A 25 6.72 7.89 3.68
CA ILE A 25 7.80 8.79 3.25
C ILE A 25 8.60 9.33 4.45
N LYS A 26 7.99 9.43 5.64
CA LYS A 26 8.68 9.89 6.85
C LYS A 26 9.75 8.90 7.31
N ILE A 27 9.70 7.64 6.85
CA ILE A 27 10.65 6.60 7.22
C ILE A 27 11.97 6.81 6.46
N LYS A 28 13.01 7.27 7.18
CA LYS A 28 14.32 7.59 6.60
C LYS A 28 15.21 6.37 6.32
N ASN A 29 14.87 5.19 6.85
CA ASN A 29 15.68 3.99 6.75
C ASN A 29 15.05 2.95 5.81
N ASN A 30 15.75 2.61 4.73
CA ASN A 30 15.31 1.63 3.75
C ASN A 30 15.11 0.23 4.36
N ALA A 31 15.89 -0.16 5.38
CA ALA A 31 15.71 -1.47 6.03
C ALA A 31 14.35 -1.56 6.77
N ILE A 32 13.93 -0.45 7.39
CA ILE A 32 12.63 -0.38 8.08
C ILE A 32 11.49 -0.36 7.06
N LEU A 33 11.66 0.36 5.93
CA LEU A 33 10.71 0.34 4.81
C LEU A 33 10.52 -1.07 4.23
N ILE A 34 11.60 -1.79 3.95
CA ILE A 34 11.54 -3.19 3.45
C ILE A 34 10.73 -4.05 4.42
N LYS A 35 11.10 -4.03 5.70
CA LYS A 35 10.40 -4.83 6.70
C LYS A 35 8.91 -4.49 6.76
N LYS A 36 8.57 -3.20 6.70
CA LYS A 36 7.18 -2.73 6.70
C LYS A 36 6.42 -3.27 5.48
N TYR A 37 6.97 -3.12 4.27
CA TYR A 37 6.31 -3.53 3.03
C TYR A 37 6.22 -5.05 2.84
N VAL A 38 7.17 -5.84 3.39
CA VAL A 38 7.05 -7.30 3.44
C VAL A 38 5.83 -7.70 4.26
N ILE A 39 5.67 -7.12 5.45
CA ILE A 39 4.51 -7.41 6.31
C ILE A 39 3.22 -6.94 5.64
N ILE A 40 3.19 -5.74 5.04
CA ILE A 40 2.03 -5.25 4.27
C ILE A 40 1.67 -6.23 3.16
N THR A 41 2.65 -6.75 2.42
CA THR A 41 2.39 -7.71 1.33
C THR A 41 1.75 -8.99 1.86
N ILE A 42 2.28 -9.58 2.92
CA ILE A 42 1.74 -10.81 3.51
C ILE A 42 0.33 -10.59 4.06
N THR A 43 0.14 -9.51 4.83
CA THR A 43 -1.16 -9.19 5.45
C THR A 43 -2.22 -8.83 4.42
N SER A 44 -1.85 -8.07 3.38
CA SER A 44 -2.76 -7.76 2.28
C SER A 44 -3.15 -8.99 1.48
N LEU A 45 -2.21 -9.91 1.18
CA LEU A 45 -2.51 -11.18 0.53
C LEU A 45 -3.54 -12.00 1.32
N LEU A 46 -3.37 -12.06 2.64
CA LEU A 46 -4.25 -12.80 3.54
C LEU A 46 -5.64 -12.16 3.59
N ILE A 47 -5.72 -10.84 3.75
CA ILE A 47 -6.98 -10.09 3.73
C ILE A 47 -7.70 -10.25 2.38
N TYR A 48 -6.98 -10.07 1.27
CA TYR A 48 -7.52 -10.22 -0.08
C TYR A 48 -8.09 -11.62 -0.28
N SER A 49 -7.34 -12.66 0.10
CA SER A 49 -7.77 -14.05 -0.07
C SER A 49 -9.05 -14.36 0.71
N ILE A 50 -9.19 -13.85 1.93
CA ILE A 50 -10.40 -14.03 2.74
C ILE A 50 -11.58 -13.23 2.18
N SER A 51 -11.32 -12.02 1.69
CA SER A 51 -12.37 -11.07 1.32
C SER A 51 -12.86 -11.20 -0.14
N PHE A 52 -12.08 -11.79 -1.05
CA PHE A 52 -12.37 -11.79 -2.49
C PHE A 52 -13.77 -12.35 -2.83
N TYR A 53 -14.09 -13.55 -2.37
CA TYR A 53 -15.38 -14.17 -2.70
C TYR A 53 -16.55 -13.44 -2.05
N LEU A 54 -16.35 -12.92 -0.83
CA LEU A 54 -17.36 -12.10 -0.18
C LEU A 54 -17.57 -10.79 -0.95
N TYR A 55 -16.50 -10.16 -1.41
CA TYR A 55 -16.57 -8.94 -2.21
C TYR A 55 -17.38 -9.17 -3.49
N LYS A 56 -17.08 -10.22 -4.27
CA LYS A 56 -17.84 -10.56 -5.49
C LYS A 56 -19.31 -10.86 -5.19
N LEU A 57 -19.60 -11.51 -4.05
CA LEU A 57 -20.97 -11.77 -3.61
C LEU A 57 -21.71 -10.47 -3.25
N LEU A 58 -21.07 -9.56 -2.52
CA LEU A 58 -21.65 -8.26 -2.17
C LEU A 58 -21.88 -7.41 -3.41
N GLU A 59 -20.93 -7.39 -4.34
CA GLU A 59 -21.05 -6.70 -5.62
C GLU A 59 -22.26 -7.18 -6.42
N LYS A 60 -22.39 -8.49 -6.60
CA LYS A 60 -23.52 -9.08 -7.36
C LYS A 60 -24.88 -8.68 -6.80
N ASN A 61 -24.95 -8.38 -5.51
CA ASN A 61 -26.17 -8.00 -4.80
C ASN A 61 -26.29 -6.49 -4.53
N ASN A 62 -25.41 -5.65 -5.10
CA ASN A 62 -25.35 -4.21 -4.83
C ASN A 62 -25.18 -3.83 -3.35
N LEU A 63 -24.47 -4.66 -2.57
CA LEU A 63 -24.23 -4.50 -1.14
C LEU A 63 -22.79 -4.07 -0.81
N LEU A 64 -22.05 -3.50 -1.77
CA LEU A 64 -20.65 -3.08 -1.58
C LEU A 64 -20.46 -2.06 -0.44
N PHE A 65 -21.51 -1.32 -0.09
CA PHE A 65 -21.48 -0.40 1.06
C PHE A 65 -21.21 -1.10 2.40
N LEU A 66 -21.39 -2.43 2.50
CA LEU A 66 -21.05 -3.23 3.67
C LEU A 66 -19.57 -3.62 3.74
N MET A 67 -18.83 -3.49 2.64
CA MET A 67 -17.43 -3.92 2.56
C MET A 67 -16.51 -3.22 3.57
N PRO A 68 -16.62 -1.90 3.82
CA PRO A 68 -15.82 -1.25 4.86
C PRO A 68 -16.04 -1.84 6.25
N ILE A 69 -17.29 -2.19 6.60
CA ILE A 69 -17.64 -2.79 7.90
C ILE A 69 -16.97 -4.17 8.04
N PHE A 70 -17.07 -4.98 6.98
CA PHE A 70 -16.42 -6.29 6.96
C PHE A 70 -14.90 -6.16 7.10
N TYR A 71 -14.30 -5.21 6.38
CA TYR A 71 -12.87 -4.98 6.40
C TYR A 71 -12.35 -4.57 7.79
N VAL A 72 -13.03 -3.63 8.47
CA VAL A 72 -12.68 -3.23 9.84
C VAL A 72 -12.80 -4.40 10.81
N THR A 73 -13.87 -5.20 10.67
CA THR A 73 -14.07 -6.40 11.50
C THR A 73 -12.95 -7.42 11.28
N LEU A 74 -12.57 -7.64 10.02
CA LEU A 74 -11.49 -8.55 9.66
C LEU A 74 -10.14 -8.09 10.21
N ILE A 75 -9.82 -6.79 10.11
CA ILE A 75 -8.62 -6.21 10.72
C ILE A 75 -8.60 -6.46 12.23
N TYR A 76 -9.72 -6.21 12.91
CA TYR A 76 -9.80 -6.41 14.36
C TYR A 76 -9.55 -7.88 14.75
N VAL A 77 -10.14 -8.81 14.01
CA VAL A 77 -9.89 -10.25 14.21
C VAL A 77 -8.42 -10.60 13.96
N LEU A 78 -7.79 -10.04 12.92
CA LEU A 78 -6.37 -10.24 12.66
C LEU A 78 -5.49 -9.66 13.77
N ILE A 79 -5.80 -8.47 14.29
CA ILE A 79 -5.10 -7.87 15.44
C ILE A 79 -5.14 -8.82 16.64
N LEU A 80 -6.33 -9.33 16.98
CA LEU A 80 -6.50 -10.28 18.09
C LEU A 80 -5.71 -11.57 17.85
N LEU A 81 -5.77 -12.11 16.64
CA LEU A 81 -5.01 -13.31 16.26
C LEU A 81 -3.50 -13.08 16.41
N PHE A 82 -2.97 -11.96 15.91
CA PHE A 82 -1.55 -11.63 16.04
C PHE A 82 -1.14 -11.39 17.48
N LYS A 83 -2.02 -10.82 18.32
CA LYS A 83 -1.77 -10.65 19.75
C LYS A 83 -1.63 -12.00 20.45
N VAL A 84 -2.59 -12.91 20.22
CA VAL A 84 -2.54 -14.28 20.76
C VAL A 84 -1.28 -15.01 20.28
N LEU A 85 -0.96 -14.92 18.99
CA LEU A 85 0.27 -15.50 18.44
C LEU A 85 1.52 -14.91 19.11
N ASN A 86 1.57 -13.59 19.29
CA ASN A 86 2.69 -12.92 19.95
C ASN A 86 2.83 -13.35 21.42
N ASP A 87 1.73 -13.49 22.16
CA ASP A 87 1.75 -13.98 23.54
C ASP A 87 2.28 -15.42 23.61
N ILE A 88 1.93 -16.27 22.65
CA ILE A 88 2.52 -17.61 22.48
C ILE A 88 4.03 -17.49 22.20
N PHE A 89 4.47 -16.62 21.28
CA PHE A 89 5.89 -16.44 20.96
C PHE A 89 6.71 -15.85 22.12
N ILE A 90 6.11 -15.02 22.98
CA ILE A 90 6.73 -14.51 24.20
C ILE A 90 7.00 -15.65 25.18
N ILE A 91 6.08 -16.62 25.31
CA ILE A 91 6.31 -17.86 26.08
C ILE A 91 7.50 -18.64 25.51
N TYR A 92 7.69 -18.60 24.18
CA TYR A 92 8.85 -19.19 23.49
C TYR A 92 10.09 -18.26 23.42
N ASN A 93 10.14 -17.20 24.23
CA ASN A 93 11.30 -16.33 24.45
C ASN A 93 11.76 -15.50 23.22
N ILE A 94 10.88 -15.27 22.25
CA ILE A 94 11.15 -14.38 21.11
C ILE A 94 10.48 -13.03 21.39
N LYS A 95 11.24 -12.04 21.89
CA LYS A 95 10.72 -10.67 22.06
C LYS A 95 10.42 -10.05 20.69
N SER A 96 9.16 -9.72 20.42
CA SER A 96 8.79 -8.83 19.31
C SER A 96 8.67 -7.39 19.83
N ASN A 97 9.39 -6.45 19.22
CA ASN A 97 9.44 -5.03 19.61
C ASN A 97 8.49 -4.13 18.78
N TYR A 98 7.52 -4.71 18.04
CA TYR A 98 6.67 -3.93 17.14
C TYR A 98 5.20 -4.02 17.57
N SER A 99 4.55 -2.87 17.74
CA SER A 99 3.10 -2.79 17.97
C SER A 99 2.35 -3.15 16.69
N ASN A 100 1.83 -4.38 16.62
CA ASN A 100 1.10 -4.89 15.46
C ASN A 100 -0.12 -4.03 15.07
N ASP A 101 -0.72 -3.33 16.05
CA ASP A 101 -1.89 -2.45 15.87
C ASP A 101 -1.65 -1.34 14.85
N PHE A 102 -0.44 -0.76 14.80
CA PHE A 102 -0.12 0.36 13.91
C PHE A 102 0.11 -0.08 12.46
N MET A 103 0.44 -1.35 12.22
CA MET A 103 0.67 -1.86 10.87
C MET A 103 -0.63 -2.20 10.14
N LEU A 104 -1.60 -2.73 10.87
CA LEU A 104 -2.87 -3.20 10.29
C LEU A 104 -3.83 -2.05 9.97
N SER A 105 -3.63 -0.87 10.56
CA SER A 105 -4.34 0.37 10.20
C SER A 105 -3.64 1.22 9.15
N SER A 106 -2.55 0.74 8.53
CA SER A 106 -1.79 1.54 7.58
C SER A 106 -2.62 1.83 6.31
N SER A 107 -2.67 3.10 5.89
CA SER A 107 -3.34 3.51 4.65
C SER A 107 -2.82 2.73 3.44
N SER A 108 -1.55 2.35 3.46
CA SER A 108 -0.86 1.47 2.52
C SER A 108 -1.55 0.13 2.35
N LEU A 109 -1.82 -0.55 3.45
CA LEU A 109 -2.48 -1.85 3.46
C LEU A 109 -3.89 -1.74 2.87
N ILE A 110 -4.65 -0.74 3.30
CA ILE A 110 -6.05 -0.54 2.89
C ILE A 110 -6.12 -0.26 1.40
N ALA A 111 -5.35 0.71 0.91
CA ALA A 111 -5.40 1.11 -0.48
C ALA A 111 -5.00 -0.05 -1.40
N ILE A 112 -3.93 -0.78 -1.09
CA ILE A 112 -3.46 -1.92 -1.90
C ILE A 112 -4.49 -3.06 -1.93
N THR A 113 -5.10 -3.38 -0.78
CA THR A 113 -6.10 -4.46 -0.71
C THR A 113 -7.37 -4.13 -1.47
N PHE A 114 -7.92 -2.93 -1.30
CA PHE A 114 -9.13 -2.51 -2.02
C PHE A 114 -8.89 -2.34 -3.52
N PHE A 115 -7.70 -1.90 -3.91
CA PHE A 115 -7.34 -1.81 -5.31
C PHE A 115 -7.30 -3.19 -5.99
N ALA A 116 -6.71 -4.19 -5.31
CA ALA A 116 -6.69 -5.56 -5.81
C ALA A 116 -8.10 -6.17 -5.92
N LEU A 117 -9.00 -5.80 -5.00
CA LEU A 117 -10.40 -6.25 -4.98
C LEU A 117 -11.28 -5.64 -6.08
N ASP A 118 -10.76 -4.74 -6.92
CA ASP A 118 -11.57 -4.11 -7.96
C ASP A 118 -12.39 -5.15 -8.75
N LYS A 119 -13.63 -4.77 -9.07
CA LYS A 119 -14.65 -5.63 -9.66
C LYS A 119 -14.22 -6.28 -10.97
N ASN A 120 -13.30 -5.64 -11.68
CA ASN A 120 -12.84 -6.10 -12.98
C ASN A 120 -11.81 -7.23 -12.88
N ASN A 121 -11.23 -7.47 -11.70
CA ASN A 121 -10.14 -8.42 -11.54
C ASN A 121 -10.66 -9.83 -11.23
N GLY A 122 -10.07 -10.83 -11.88
CA GLY A 122 -10.11 -12.22 -11.43
C GLY A 122 -9.29 -12.45 -10.15
N PHE A 123 -9.47 -13.60 -9.48
CA PHE A 123 -8.78 -13.89 -8.22
C PHE A 123 -7.25 -13.79 -8.37
N PHE A 124 -6.70 -14.45 -9.39
CA PHE A 124 -5.25 -14.47 -9.66
C PHE A 124 -4.72 -13.12 -10.15
N GLU A 125 -5.49 -12.39 -10.96
CA GLU A 125 -5.12 -11.05 -11.41
C GLU A 125 -5.00 -10.07 -10.24
N GLY A 126 -5.93 -10.14 -9.28
CA GLY A 126 -5.84 -9.32 -8.08
C GLY A 126 -4.64 -9.67 -7.18
N LEU A 127 -4.23 -10.94 -7.11
CA LEU A 127 -2.97 -11.32 -6.42
C LEU A 127 -1.75 -10.71 -7.10
N GLU A 128 -1.71 -10.76 -8.44
CA GLU A 128 -0.63 -10.17 -9.23
C GLU A 128 -0.57 -8.64 -9.02
N ILE A 129 -1.71 -7.96 -9.12
CA ILE A 129 -1.83 -6.52 -8.87
C ILE A 129 -1.35 -6.16 -7.47
N LEU A 130 -1.72 -6.94 -6.46
CA LEU A 130 -1.33 -6.71 -5.08
C LEU A 130 0.20 -6.77 -4.91
N ILE A 131 0.83 -7.84 -5.41
CA ILE A 131 2.30 -8.03 -5.32
C ILE A 131 3.04 -6.92 -6.06
N LEU A 132 2.59 -6.60 -7.28
CA LEU A 132 3.26 -5.60 -8.09
C LEU A 132 3.05 -4.18 -7.53
N SER A 133 1.90 -3.92 -6.91
CA SER A 133 1.61 -2.65 -6.24
C SER A 133 2.46 -2.46 -4.97
N THR A 134 2.61 -3.49 -4.14
CA THR A 134 3.46 -3.38 -2.94
C THR A 134 4.93 -3.16 -3.31
N LEU A 135 5.41 -3.87 -4.34
CA LEU A 135 6.77 -3.70 -4.86
C LEU A 135 6.99 -2.31 -5.47
N GLY A 136 6.05 -1.84 -6.28
CA GLY A 136 6.15 -0.54 -6.92
C GLY A 136 6.20 0.59 -5.91
N VAL A 137 5.29 0.61 -4.93
CA VAL A 137 5.32 1.62 -3.86
C VAL A 137 6.63 1.56 -3.06
N LEU A 138 7.12 0.36 -2.73
CA LEU A 138 8.40 0.19 -2.02
C LEU A 138 9.58 0.78 -2.80
N ILE A 139 9.67 0.47 -4.11
CA ILE A 139 10.74 0.98 -4.98
C ILE A 139 10.68 2.50 -5.06
N THR A 140 9.49 3.08 -5.19
CA THR A 140 9.35 4.53 -5.25
C THR A 140 9.74 5.20 -3.94
N LEU A 141 9.33 4.66 -2.78
CA LEU A 141 9.74 5.18 -1.48
C LEU A 141 11.25 5.10 -1.27
N MET A 142 11.90 4.00 -1.68
CA MET A 142 13.35 3.88 -1.64
C MET A 142 14.07 4.87 -2.56
N SER A 143 13.48 5.14 -3.73
CA SER A 143 14.01 6.11 -4.69
C SER A 143 13.94 7.52 -4.08
N ILE A 144 12.80 7.87 -3.49
CA ILE A 144 12.58 9.12 -2.76
C ILE A 144 13.59 9.27 -1.60
N THR A 145 13.76 8.27 -0.75
CA THR A 145 14.71 8.35 0.38
C THR A 145 16.16 8.47 -0.10
N SER A 146 16.51 7.83 -1.21
CA SER A 146 17.86 7.92 -1.80
C SER A 146 18.13 9.29 -2.42
N ILE A 147 17.15 9.84 -3.15
CA ILE A 147 17.18 11.20 -3.69
C ILE A 147 17.33 12.20 -2.55
N LYS A 148 16.53 12.07 -1.47
CA LYS A 148 16.62 12.91 -0.27
C LYS A 148 18.01 12.91 0.35
N LYS A 149 18.60 11.72 0.57
CA LYS A 149 19.96 11.60 1.12
C LYS A 149 21.02 12.29 0.26
N ASN A 150 20.82 12.39 -1.06
CA ASN A 150 21.73 13.10 -1.96
C ASN A 150 21.50 14.62 -1.96
N PHE A 151 20.26 15.09 -1.82
CA PHE A 151 19.95 16.52 -1.66
C PHE A 151 20.44 17.08 -0.32
N ASP A 152 20.24 16.35 0.78
CA ASP A 152 20.71 16.76 2.12
C ASP A 152 22.24 16.89 2.21
N LYS A 153 23.00 16.24 1.30
CA LYS A 153 24.46 16.38 1.20
C LYS A 153 24.90 17.70 0.55
N ASN A 154 24.02 18.39 -0.17
CA ASN A 154 24.28 19.68 -0.81
C ASN A 154 23.35 20.76 -0.21
N PRO A 155 23.74 21.39 0.91
CA PRO A 155 22.84 22.17 1.78
C PRO A 155 22.40 23.53 1.21
N LYS A 156 22.67 23.81 -0.07
CA LYS A 156 22.34 25.12 -0.67
C LYS A 156 20.85 25.28 -0.97
N ILE A 157 20.07 24.21 -0.89
CA ILE A 157 18.67 24.23 -1.28
C ILE A 157 17.85 23.38 -0.29
N ASN A 158 17.35 23.99 0.79
CA ASN A 158 16.37 23.38 1.70
C ASN A 158 14.96 23.28 1.05
N ILE A 159 14.87 22.83 -0.22
CA ILE A 159 13.59 22.66 -0.94
C ILE A 159 12.65 21.72 -0.17
N LEU A 160 13.20 20.77 0.60
CA LEU A 160 12.46 19.66 1.20
C LEU A 160 12.25 19.73 2.73
N GLU A 161 12.77 20.76 3.43
CA GLU A 161 12.23 21.09 4.77
C GLU A 161 10.82 21.68 4.65
N ASN A 162 10.49 22.20 3.47
CA ASN A 162 9.16 22.67 3.14
C ASN A 162 8.31 21.49 2.67
N GLU A 163 7.65 20.81 3.61
CA GLU A 163 6.59 19.81 3.32
C GLU A 163 5.71 20.24 2.13
N PRO A 164 5.25 21.50 2.00
CA PRO A 164 4.41 21.93 0.87
C PRO A 164 5.02 21.74 -0.52
N ILE A 165 6.32 21.98 -0.70
CA ILE A 165 6.99 21.84 -2.02
C ILE A 165 7.11 20.36 -2.37
N TYR A 166 7.39 19.53 -1.37
CA TYR A 166 7.40 18.09 -1.53
C TYR A 166 6.00 17.54 -1.89
N PHE A 167 4.96 18.00 -1.20
CA PHE A 167 3.56 17.72 -1.52
C PHE A 167 3.24 18.10 -2.97
N PHE A 168 3.71 19.27 -3.43
CA PHE A 168 3.49 19.75 -4.79
C PHE A 168 4.16 18.87 -5.85
N ILE A 169 5.39 18.40 -5.60
CA ILE A 169 6.10 17.47 -6.49
C ILE A 169 5.37 16.12 -6.57
N MET A 170 4.93 15.59 -5.43
CA MET A 170 4.17 14.34 -5.37
C MET A 170 2.81 14.45 -6.08
N PHE A 171 2.15 15.60 -5.94
CA PHE A 171 0.90 15.92 -6.63
C PHE A 171 1.10 15.96 -8.16
N ILE A 172 2.13 16.66 -8.66
CA ILE A 172 2.43 16.70 -10.10
C ILE A 172 2.71 15.30 -10.65
N ILE A 173 3.54 14.52 -9.94
CA ILE A 173 3.87 13.15 -10.33
C ILE A 173 2.59 12.29 -10.37
N SER A 174 1.67 12.48 -9.42
CA SER A 174 0.39 11.75 -9.37
C SER A 174 -0.62 12.09 -10.47
N LEU A 175 -0.43 13.19 -11.21
CA LEU A 175 -1.30 13.56 -12.35
C LEU A 175 -0.92 12.83 -13.64
N ILE A 176 0.34 12.38 -13.76
CA ILE A 176 0.86 11.69 -14.95
C ILE A 176 0.00 10.45 -15.34
N PRO A 177 -0.42 9.57 -14.40
CA PRO A 177 -1.35 8.48 -14.67
C PRO A 177 -2.65 8.92 -15.32
N ASN A 178 -3.29 9.95 -14.75
CA ASN A 178 -4.59 10.41 -15.19
C ASN A 178 -4.47 10.97 -16.61
N ILE A 179 -3.38 11.66 -16.91
CA ILE A 179 -3.07 12.16 -18.26
C ILE A 179 -2.86 10.98 -19.23
N ILE A 180 -2.12 9.94 -18.84
CA ILE A 180 -1.89 8.76 -19.67
C ILE A 180 -3.21 8.02 -19.97
N ILE A 181 -4.06 7.80 -18.96
CA ILE A 181 -5.39 7.17 -19.13
C ILE A 181 -6.25 7.99 -20.09
N LEU A 182 -6.24 9.31 -19.92
CA LEU A 182 -7.05 10.23 -20.72
C LEU A 182 -6.61 10.26 -22.19
N ILE A 183 -5.32 10.03 -22.45
CA ILE A 183 -4.76 9.89 -23.81
C ILE A 183 -5.07 8.51 -24.41
N TYR A 184 -5.04 7.44 -23.62
CA TYR A 184 -5.20 6.06 -24.12
C TYR A 184 -6.65 5.58 -24.24
N ASN A 185 -7.61 6.20 -23.54
CA ASN A 185 -9.05 5.89 -23.66
C ASN A 185 -9.76 6.70 -24.76
N HIS A 186 -9.01 7.36 -25.65
CA HIS A 186 -9.51 8.19 -26.73
C HIS A 186 -8.97 7.73 -28.08
#